data_AF-A0A183FV13-F1
#
_entry.id   AF-A0A183FV13-F1
#
_cell.length_a   1.000
_cell.length_b   1.000
_cell.length_c   1.000
_cell.angle_alpha   90.00
_cell.angle_beta   90.00
_cell.angle_gamma   90.00
#
_symmetry.space_group_name_H-M   'P 1'
#
loop_
_entity.id
_entity.type
_entity.pdbx_description
1 polymer ?
#
loop_
_entity_poly.entity_id
_entity_poly.type
_entity_poly.pdbx_seq_one_letter_code
_entity_poly.pdbx_strand_id
1 'polypeptide(L)'
;MAESIVVNCKQVRLLLLYELEKRCNAKVAVDNISGTMSPTTLSHYTAKVWFRKFKNGDFCFEDQPRSGKPVAVNEGRLLELVQEDP
;
A
#
# COMPACT_ATOMS: atom_id res chain seq x y z
N MET A 1 13.46 -9.30 -26.61
CA MET A 1 12.73 -8.15 -26.05
C MET A 1 12.12 -8.63 -24.75
N ALA A 2 12.50 -8.06 -23.60
CA ALA A 2 11.95 -8.53 -22.32
C ALA A 2 10.49 -8.08 -22.23
N GLU A 3 9.58 -9.04 -22.11
CA GLU A 3 8.18 -8.75 -21.83
C GLU A 3 8.10 -8.13 -20.44
N SER A 4 7.61 -6.89 -20.36
CA SER A 4 7.49 -6.19 -19.09
C SER A 4 6.27 -6.72 -18.34
N ILE A 5 6.51 -7.40 -17.22
CA ILE A 5 5.43 -7.91 -16.38
C ILE A 5 4.73 -6.72 -15.71
N VAL A 6 3.43 -6.59 -15.93
CA VAL A 6 2.58 -5.60 -15.23
C VAL A 6 2.26 -6.14 -13.85
N VAL A 7 2.69 -5.43 -12.81
CA VAL A 7 2.48 -5.83 -11.42
C VAL A 7 1.61 -4.83 -10.66
N ASN A 8 0.72 -5.33 -9.80
CA ASN A 8 -0.11 -4.52 -8.91
C ASN A 8 0.61 -4.22 -7.57
N CYS A 9 0.01 -3.35 -6.76
CA CYS A 9 0.58 -2.95 -5.47
C CYS A 9 0.86 -4.12 -4.51
N LYS A 10 0.01 -5.16 -4.49
CA LYS A 10 0.21 -6.34 -3.63
C LYS A 10 1.41 -7.17 -4.09
N GLN A 11 1.54 -7.37 -5.40
CA GLN A 11 2.67 -8.06 -5.99
C GLN A 11 3.99 -7.30 -5.74
N VAL A 12 3.98 -5.98 -5.83
CA VAL A 12 5.15 -5.15 -5.47
C VAL A 12 5.55 -5.35 -3.99
N ARG A 13 4.58 -5.42 -3.07
CA ARG A 13 4.83 -5.68 -1.64
C ARG A 13 5.43 -7.07 -1.41
N LEU A 14 4.93 -8.08 -2.12
CA LEU A 14 5.46 -9.44 -2.08
C LEU A 14 6.91 -9.49 -2.59
N LEU A 15 7.20 -8.81 -3.71
CA LEU A 15 8.57 -8.71 -4.25
C LEU A 15 9.51 -8.00 -3.27
N LEU A 16 9.04 -6.96 -2.57
CA LEU A 16 9.82 -6.30 -1.52
C LEU A 16 10.11 -7.24 -0.35
N LEU A 17 9.16 -8.09 0.04
CA LEU A 17 9.40 -9.10 1.07
C LEU A 17 10.47 -10.10 0.61
N TYR A 18 10.37 -10.59 -0.63
CA TYR A 18 11.37 -11.48 -1.21
C TYR A 18 12.78 -10.86 -1.24
N GLU A 19 12.91 -9.60 -1.66
CA GLU A 19 14.20 -8.90 -1.64
C GLU A 19 14.71 -8.66 -0.21
N LEU A 20 13.83 -8.45 0.77
CA LEU A 20 14.21 -8.36 2.18
C LEU A 20 14.73 -9.71 2.73
N GLU A 21 14.10 -10.83 2.37
CA GLU A 21 14.55 -12.18 2.74
C GLU A 21 15.92 -12.49 2.12
N LYS A 22 16.19 -12.01 0.90
CA LYS A 22 17.52 -12.01 0.27
C LYS A 22 18.55 -11.11 0.96
N ARG A 23 18.18 -10.40 2.03
CA ARG A 23 19.00 -9.42 2.76
C ARG A 23 19.44 -8.23 1.89
N CYS A 24 18.74 -7.94 0.80
CA CYS A 24 18.99 -6.75 0.00
C CYS A 24 18.52 -5.50 0.76
N ASN A 25 19.16 -4.36 0.50
CA ASN A 25 18.68 -3.08 1.03
C ASN A 25 17.57 -2.49 0.14
N ALA A 26 16.84 -1.50 0.66
CA ALA A 26 15.67 -0.94 -0.02
C ALA A 26 16.01 -0.29 -1.37
N LYS A 27 17.21 0.27 -1.53
CA LYS A 27 17.65 0.87 -2.80
C LYS A 27 17.87 -0.21 -3.86
N VAL A 28 18.64 -1.24 -3.52
CA VAL A 28 18.90 -2.39 -4.40
C VAL A 28 17.60 -3.10 -4.77
N ALA A 29 16.68 -3.26 -3.82
CA ALA A 29 15.37 -3.85 -4.09
C ALA A 29 14.55 -3.04 -5.10
N VAL A 30 14.56 -1.71 -5.00
CA VAL A 30 13.88 -0.81 -5.96
C VAL A 30 14.50 -0.94 -7.34
N ASP A 31 15.82 -0.93 -7.44
CA ASP A 31 16.54 -1.06 -8.72
C ASP A 31 16.23 -2.43 -9.36
N ASN A 32 16.25 -3.52 -8.58
CA ASN A 32 15.91 -4.87 -9.04
C ASN A 32 14.46 -4.98 -9.54
N ILE A 33 13.50 -4.43 -8.80
CA ILE A 33 12.07 -4.49 -9.15
C ILE A 33 11.77 -3.59 -10.35
N SER A 34 12.26 -2.36 -10.35
CA SER A 34 12.01 -1.40 -11.44
C SER A 34 12.73 -1.76 -12.74
N GLY A 35 13.86 -2.47 -12.68
CA GLY A 35 14.58 -2.95 -13.87
C GLY A 35 13.94 -4.18 -14.54
N THR A 36 13.09 -4.91 -13.83
CA THR A 36 12.48 -6.17 -14.33
C THR A 36 10.99 -6.05 -14.62
N MET A 37 10.29 -5.17 -13.90
CA MET A 37 8.85 -4.96 -14.04
C MET A 37 8.57 -3.73 -14.90
N SER A 38 7.42 -3.70 -15.60
CA SER A 38 6.92 -2.49 -16.29
C SER A 38 6.89 -1.31 -15.33
N PRO A 39 6.99 -0.02 -15.75
CA PRO A 39 7.28 1.11 -14.88
C PRO A 39 6.44 1.13 -13.60
N THR A 40 6.95 0.51 -12.54
CA THR A 40 6.33 0.53 -11.23
C THR A 40 6.75 1.85 -10.61
N THR A 41 5.79 2.68 -10.20
CA THR A 41 6.04 3.86 -9.35
C THR A 41 6.41 3.41 -7.92
N LEU A 42 7.39 2.52 -7.80
CA LEU A 42 7.95 2.09 -6.53
C LEU A 42 9.05 3.08 -6.14
N SER A 43 8.70 4.01 -5.26
CA SER A 43 9.69 4.93 -4.71
C SER A 43 10.58 4.23 -3.66
N HIS A 44 11.81 4.70 -3.52
CA HIS A 44 12.69 4.28 -2.44
C HIS A 44 12.08 4.49 -1.04
N TYR A 45 11.31 5.57 -0.87
CA TYR A 45 10.58 5.82 0.37
C TYR A 45 9.55 4.71 0.66
N THR A 46 8.75 4.34 -0.34
CA THR A 46 7.78 3.25 -0.25
C THR A 46 8.46 1.94 0.15
N ALA A 47 9.58 1.58 -0.49
CA ALA A 47 10.33 0.37 -0.16
C ALA A 47 10.81 0.37 1.30
N LYS A 48 11.33 1.51 1.81
CA LYS A 48 11.74 1.64 3.21
C LYS A 48 10.59 1.46 4.20
N VAL A 49 9.42 2.02 3.89
CA VAL A 49 8.23 1.86 4.74
C VAL A 49 7.83 0.39 4.85
N TRP A 50 7.78 -0.32 3.72
CA TRP A 50 7.46 -1.75 3.70
C TRP A 50 8.51 -2.61 4.40
N PHE A 51 9.79 -2.33 4.20
CA PHE A 51 10.86 -3.02 4.92
C PHE A 51 10.73 -2.85 6.44
N ARG A 52 10.36 -1.66 6.91
CA ARG A 52 10.10 -1.42 8.33
C ARG A 52 8.91 -2.24 8.83
N LYS A 53 7.82 -2.32 8.05
CA LYS A 53 6.65 -3.16 8.39
C LYS A 53 7.02 -4.63 8.53
N PHE A 54 7.69 -5.19 7.52
CA PHE A 54 8.11 -6.60 7.53
C PHE A 54 9.07 -6.92 8.68
N LYS A 55 10.03 -6.03 8.98
CA LYS A 55 10.92 -6.18 10.14
C LYS A 55 10.19 -6.15 11.48
N ASN A 56 9.02 -5.51 11.53
CA ASN A 56 8.14 -5.49 12.70
C ASN A 56 7.14 -6.67 12.71
N GLY A 57 7.22 -7.59 11.75
CA GLY A 57 6.32 -8.74 11.63
C GLY A 57 4.96 -8.44 10.97
N ASP A 58 4.77 -7.26 10.38
CA ASP A 58 3.56 -6.94 9.61
C ASP A 58 3.71 -7.39 8.16
N PHE A 59 3.12 -8.56 7.86
CA PHE A 59 3.08 -9.16 6.51
C PHE A 59 1.75 -8.93 5.79
N CYS A 60 0.92 -8.00 6.28
CA CYS A 60 -0.33 -7.67 5.61
C CYS A 60 -0.03 -6.87 4.33
N PHE A 61 -0.30 -7.48 3.17
CA PHE A 61 -0.12 -6.82 1.88
C PHE A 61 -1.31 -5.95 1.48
N GLU A 62 -2.39 -5.95 2.25
CA GLU A 62 -3.54 -5.10 2.02
C GLU A 62 -3.27 -3.66 2.46
N ASP A 63 -3.99 -2.72 1.84
CA ASP A 63 -4.05 -1.38 2.39
C ASP A 63 -4.87 -1.41 3.68
N GLN A 64 -4.32 -0.79 4.72
CA GLN A 64 -5.11 -0.52 5.91
C GLN A 64 -6.28 0.40 5.52
N PRO A 65 -7.42 0.29 6.21
CA PRO A 65 -8.51 1.23 6.04
C PRO A 65 -7.95 2.65 6.09
N ARG A 66 -8.22 3.44 5.05
CA ARG A 66 -7.79 4.83 5.05
C ARG A 66 -8.47 5.49 6.25
N SER A 67 -7.72 6.28 7.00
CA SER A 67 -8.31 7.21 7.97
C SER A 67 -9.19 8.17 7.16
N GLY A 68 -10.47 7.82 7.03
CA GLY A 68 -11.47 8.66 6.41
C GLY A 68 -11.65 9.93 7.23
N LYS A 69 -12.26 10.94 6.64
CA LYS A 69 -12.77 12.07 7.41
C LYS A 69 -13.77 11.53 8.41
N PRO A 70 -13.64 11.80 9.73
CA PRO A 70 -14.65 11.44 10.70
C PRO A 70 -15.99 12.03 10.23
N VAL A 71 -16.98 11.18 10.03
CA VAL A 71 -18.34 11.65 9.72
C VAL A 71 -18.88 12.22 11.02
N ALA A 72 -18.79 13.54 11.16
CA ALA A 72 -19.26 14.28 12.34
C ALA A 72 -20.80 14.37 12.41
N VAL A 73 -21.49 13.87 11.38
CA VAL A 73 -22.93 13.97 11.23
C VAL A 73 -23.56 12.66 11.72
N ASN A 74 -24.40 12.77 12.74
CA ASN A 74 -25.20 11.66 13.22
C ASN A 74 -26.42 11.51 12.27
N GLU A 75 -26.43 10.44 11.49
CA GLU A 75 -27.51 10.12 10.53
C GLU A 75 -28.88 9.99 11.22
N GLY A 76 -28.92 9.51 12.46
CA GLY A 76 -30.15 9.44 13.27
C GLY A 76 -30.72 10.82 13.57
N ARG A 77 -29.87 11.78 14.00
CA ARG A 77 -30.31 13.17 14.21
C ARG A 77 -30.73 13.86 12.91
N LEU A 78 -30.09 13.52 11.78
CA LEU A 78 -30.50 14.02 10.47
C LEU A 78 -31.90 13.53 10.10
N LEU A 79 -32.18 12.25 10.30
CA LEU A 79 -33.47 11.65 10.01
C LEU A 79 -34.59 12.25 10.88
N GLU A 80 -34.32 12.50 12.16
CA GLU A 80 -35.27 13.17 13.06
C GLU A 80 -35.63 14.58 12.57
N LEU A 81 -34.63 15.38 12.19
CA LEU A 81 -34.86 16.75 11.69
C LEU A 81 -35.66 16.78 10.38
N VAL A 82 -35.42 15.82 9.48
CA VAL A 82 -36.17 15.69 8.21
C VAL A 82 -37.61 15.23 8.44
N GLN A 83 -37.88 14.47 9.50
CA GLN A 83 -39.24 14.07 9.86
C GLN A 83 -40.00 15.16 10.62
N GLU A 84 -39.30 16.01 11.38
CA GLU A 84 -39.90 17.17 12.05
C GLU A 84 -40.27 18.30 11.09
N ASP A 85 -39.56 18.45 9.96
CA ASP A 85 -39.83 19.45 8.91
C ASP A 85 -39.82 18.79 7.50
N PRO A 86 -40.95 18.23 7.03
CA PRO A 86 -41.04 17.45 5.79
C PRO A 86 -40.92 18.26 4.48
#